data_AF-A0A938LQQ9-F1
#
_entry.id   AF-A0A938LQQ9-F1
#
_cell.length_a   1.000
_cell.length_b   1.000
_cell.length_c   1.000
_cell.angle_alpha   90.00
_cell.angle_beta   90.00
_cell.angle_gamma   90.00
#
_symmetry.space_group_name_H-M   'P 1'
#
loop_
_entity.id
_entity.type
_entity.pdbx_description
1 polymer ?
#
loop_
_entity_poly.entity_id
_entity_poly.type
_entity_poly.pdbx_seq_one_letter_code
_entity_poly.pdbx_strand_id
1 'polypeptide(L)'
;MHPPGYSSVLRRTGAPAPRSPRAADARGRLDLRAGQRIRQLDRGANPLGRGDSPGASGDSPAPYAGSHLVNQVGTSESYNYRLYVVDHRIPIERVHVAGGYAVSEDRQVVILDDRHREMPPGATGEIGVRSHYLSAGYWRDPALTRRRFLQLDGDPVPVYLTGDLGRLEPDGCLIHLGRRNLQVKIRGYRVELAEVDCALAAAPGVADCAAAVVKNRLGEDQLVGYVVLETPGGFDQAQVETCLAARLPDYMVPRYYVVLESLPLLPTGKVNRAGLPNPFERIEPEADLRLLTRAVLEQQIVSLFRQLLHVDQIGPQSHFLQLGGDSLLTALLMHRVYQSFGVEIDLEDFLRSPTPAQVAGLIQAAATHEPLAIGAP
;
A
#
# COMPACT_ATOMS: atom_id res chain seq x y z
N MET A 1 10.29 -11.70 64.95
CA MET A 1 8.94 -11.11 64.92
C MET A 1 8.49 -11.00 63.47
N HIS A 2 7.64 -11.92 63.04
CA HIS A 2 6.87 -11.86 61.78
C HIS A 2 5.46 -12.37 62.10
N PRO A 3 4.42 -11.66 61.66
CA PRO A 3 3.13 -12.29 61.39
C PRO A 3 2.53 -11.76 60.05
N PRO A 4 1.32 -12.20 59.63
CA PRO A 4 0.98 -13.45 58.93
C PRO A 4 0.39 -13.15 57.52
N GLY A 5 0.37 -14.05 56.53
CA GLY A 5 -0.47 -15.24 56.43
C GLY A 5 -1.86 -14.93 55.85
N TYR A 6 -2.11 -15.24 54.56
CA TYR A 6 -3.47 -15.44 54.02
C TYR A 6 -3.47 -16.60 53.01
N SER A 7 -4.28 -17.61 53.35
CA SER A 7 -4.70 -18.73 52.51
C SER A 7 -6.23 -18.71 52.45
N SER A 8 -6.80 -18.77 51.24
CA SER A 8 -8.17 -19.26 51.00
C SER A 8 -8.30 -19.57 49.51
N VAL A 9 -8.28 -20.85 49.12
CA VAL A 9 -9.45 -21.71 48.88
C VAL A 9 -10.31 -21.23 47.71
N LEU A 10 -10.24 -21.94 46.56
CA LEU A 10 -11.40 -22.13 45.69
C LEU A 10 -11.42 -23.56 45.15
N ARG A 11 -12.54 -24.23 45.43
CA ARG A 11 -12.86 -25.63 45.18
C ARG A 11 -13.11 -25.90 43.69
N ARG A 12 -12.74 -27.11 43.27
CA ARG A 12 -13.25 -27.81 42.08
C ARG A 12 -14.74 -28.15 42.27
N THR A 13 -15.54 -27.91 41.23
CA THR A 13 -16.83 -28.58 40.99
C THR A 13 -16.91 -28.92 39.50
N GLY A 14 -17.24 -30.17 39.19
CA GLY A 14 -17.23 -30.72 37.83
C GLY A 14 -18.61 -30.80 37.16
N ALA A 15 -18.52 -30.97 35.83
CA ALA A 15 -19.48 -31.52 34.85
C ALA A 15 -20.75 -30.68 34.50
N PRO A 16 -21.39 -30.87 33.31
CA PRO A 16 -21.09 -31.80 32.21
C PRO A 16 -20.91 -31.13 30.81
N ALA A 17 -20.37 -31.88 29.85
CA ALA A 17 -20.31 -31.50 28.44
C ALA A 17 -21.68 -31.63 27.76
N PRO A 18 -22.13 -30.66 26.93
CA PRO A 18 -23.26 -30.87 26.04
C PRO A 18 -22.82 -31.26 24.63
N ARG A 19 -23.58 -32.21 24.10
CA ARG A 19 -23.49 -32.86 22.79
C ARG A 19 -23.66 -31.86 21.63
N SER A 20 -22.96 -32.12 20.54
CA SER A 20 -23.27 -31.58 19.21
C SER A 20 -24.59 -32.13 18.66
N PRO A 21 -25.39 -31.30 17.95
CA PRO A 21 -26.06 -31.79 16.75
C PRO A 21 -25.86 -30.87 15.54
N ARG A 22 -26.01 -31.52 14.38
CA ARG A 22 -25.77 -31.12 12.99
C ARG A 22 -26.71 -30.05 12.43
N ALA A 23 -26.24 -29.49 11.32
CA ALA A 23 -26.95 -29.13 10.09
C ALA A 23 -27.45 -27.68 9.92
N ALA A 24 -27.19 -27.20 8.70
CA ALA A 24 -27.39 -25.87 8.15
C ALA A 24 -28.87 -25.47 8.00
N ASP A 25 -29.12 -24.16 7.99
CA ASP A 25 -30.29 -23.56 7.34
C ASP A 25 -29.81 -22.56 6.26
N ALA A 26 -30.40 -22.71 5.08
CA ALA A 26 -30.16 -22.01 3.84
C ALA A 26 -30.86 -20.64 3.83
N ARG A 27 -30.29 -19.66 4.51
CA ARG A 27 -30.55 -18.23 4.25
C ARG A 27 -29.27 -17.48 4.56
N GLY A 28 -28.58 -16.97 3.53
CA GLY A 28 -27.26 -16.33 3.61
C GLY A 28 -27.16 -15.16 4.60
N ARG A 29 -27.05 -15.48 5.89
CA ARG A 29 -26.66 -14.59 6.97
C ARG A 29 -25.26 -15.00 7.40
N LEU A 30 -24.35 -14.03 7.44
CA LEU A 30 -23.06 -14.14 8.10
C LEU A 30 -23.27 -14.65 9.53
N ASP A 31 -22.65 -15.78 9.86
CA ASP A 31 -22.61 -16.29 11.22
C ASP A 31 -21.65 -15.42 12.04
N LEU A 32 -22.22 -14.41 12.70
CA LEU A 32 -21.52 -13.42 13.54
C LEU A 32 -21.10 -13.99 14.91
N ARG A 33 -20.87 -15.29 15.04
CA ARG A 33 -20.40 -15.95 16.28
C ARG A 33 -18.96 -16.45 16.19
N ALA A 34 -18.07 -15.64 15.62
CA ALA A 34 -16.62 -15.78 15.79
C ALA A 34 -16.04 -14.62 16.62
N GLY A 35 -16.81 -14.10 17.57
CA GLY A 35 -16.28 -13.27 18.65
C GLY A 35 -15.82 -14.18 19.80
N GLN A 36 -14.63 -13.92 20.33
CA GLN A 36 -13.96 -14.56 21.47
C GLN A 36 -13.09 -15.79 21.19
N ARG A 37 -11.80 -15.54 20.96
CA ARG A 37 -10.75 -15.66 22.00
C ARG A 37 -9.39 -15.47 21.33
N ILE A 38 -8.69 -14.40 21.67
CA ILE A 38 -7.23 -14.41 21.68
C ILE A 38 -6.86 -15.43 22.77
N ARG A 39 -6.71 -16.71 22.40
CA ARG A 39 -6.03 -17.65 23.29
C ARG A 39 -4.57 -17.23 23.31
N GLN A 40 -4.08 -17.02 24.52
CA GLN A 40 -2.65 -16.95 24.87
C GLN A 40 -1.81 -17.67 23.82
N LEU A 41 -0.89 -16.93 23.19
CA LEU A 41 0.30 -17.53 22.60
C LEU A 41 0.86 -18.49 23.65
N ASP A 42 0.84 -19.77 23.31
CA ASP A 42 1.15 -20.86 24.20
C ASP A 42 2.50 -20.59 24.88
N ARG A 43 2.50 -20.53 26.22
CA ARG A 43 3.73 -20.49 27.02
C ARG A 43 4.36 -21.89 26.92
N GLY A 44 4.98 -22.20 25.80
CA GLY A 44 5.45 -23.57 25.56
C GLY A 44 6.17 -23.82 24.24
N ALA A 45 6.84 -22.84 23.64
CA ALA A 45 7.80 -23.13 22.58
C ALA A 45 8.86 -22.02 22.50
N ASN A 46 9.97 -22.25 23.20
CA ASN A 46 11.22 -21.53 22.92
C ASN A 46 11.67 -21.91 21.49
N PRO A 47 11.75 -20.99 20.51
CA PRO A 47 12.13 -21.35 19.14
C PRO A 47 13.64 -21.62 18.98
N LEU A 48 14.42 -21.49 20.05
CA LEU A 48 15.87 -21.67 20.04
C LEU A 48 16.27 -22.70 21.10
N GLY A 49 16.15 -23.98 20.77
CA GLY A 49 16.59 -25.08 21.63
C GLY A 49 16.77 -26.38 20.83
N ARG A 50 18.02 -26.85 20.75
CA ARG A 50 18.43 -28.12 20.15
C ARG A 50 17.84 -29.32 20.91
N GLY A 51 17.59 -30.42 20.20
CA GLY A 51 17.76 -31.78 20.72
C GLY A 51 16.50 -32.65 20.80
N ASP A 52 16.63 -33.80 20.15
CA ASP A 52 15.99 -35.10 20.41
C ASP A 52 14.56 -35.38 19.93
N SER A 53 14.50 -36.17 18.84
CA SER A 53 13.39 -37.06 18.50
C SER A 53 13.19 -38.12 19.59
N PRO A 54 11.96 -38.49 19.96
CA PRO A 54 11.41 -39.73 19.39
C PRO A 54 9.87 -39.79 19.26
N GLY A 55 9.40 -40.72 18.42
CA GLY A 55 8.15 -41.45 18.64
C GLY A 55 6.98 -41.09 17.73
N ALA A 56 6.83 -41.85 16.65
CA ALA A 56 5.63 -41.87 15.83
C ALA A 56 4.49 -42.65 16.53
N SER A 57 3.31 -42.03 16.65
CA SER A 57 2.01 -42.72 16.71
C SER A 57 0.92 -41.71 16.35
N GLY A 58 0.13 -42.06 15.34
CA GLY A 58 -0.75 -41.14 14.62
C GLY A 58 -1.93 -40.57 15.41
N ASP A 59 -2.26 -39.31 15.08
CA ASP A 59 -3.63 -38.79 15.03
C ASP A 59 -3.63 -37.41 14.36
N SER A 60 -4.46 -37.25 13.31
CA SER A 60 -4.82 -36.02 12.56
C SER A 60 -3.69 -35.11 11.99
N PRO A 61 -3.77 -34.65 10.72
CA PRO A 61 -2.91 -33.56 10.28
C PRO A 61 -3.22 -32.32 11.13
N ALA A 62 -2.24 -31.89 11.93
CA ALA A 62 -2.34 -30.66 12.69
C ALA A 62 -2.78 -29.51 11.76
N PRO A 63 -3.78 -28.68 12.12
CA PRO A 63 -4.36 -27.70 11.20
C PRO A 63 -3.43 -26.52 10.85
N TYR A 64 -2.14 -26.57 11.20
CA TYR A 64 -1.22 -25.44 11.06
C TYR A 64 0.18 -25.90 10.67
N ALA A 65 0.31 -26.51 9.49
CA ALA A 65 1.58 -26.62 8.78
C ALA A 65 1.54 -25.69 7.56
N GLY A 66 1.85 -24.41 7.77
CA GLY A 66 1.87 -23.41 6.69
C GLY A 66 2.35 -22.04 7.17
N SER A 67 2.84 -21.23 6.24
CA SER A 67 3.21 -19.83 6.50
C SER A 67 1.96 -18.98 6.73
N HIS A 68 1.98 -18.12 7.76
CA HIS A 68 0.91 -17.18 8.05
C HIS A 68 1.25 -15.79 7.51
N LEU A 69 0.31 -15.16 6.82
CA LEU A 69 0.40 -13.75 6.47
C LEU A 69 -0.27 -12.93 7.58
N VAL A 70 0.44 -11.95 8.13
CA VAL A 70 -0.09 -11.07 9.18
C VAL A 70 0.13 -9.62 8.76
N ASN A 71 -0.97 -8.89 8.58
CA ASN A 71 -0.89 -7.44 8.43
C ASN A 71 -0.67 -6.80 9.81
N GLN A 72 0.34 -5.93 9.91
CA GLN A 72 0.67 -5.22 11.14
C GLN A 72 0.48 -3.73 10.95
N VAL A 73 -0.20 -3.09 11.91
CA VAL A 73 -0.39 -1.65 11.91
C VAL A 73 0.28 -1.05 13.13
N GLY A 74 1.13 -0.05 12.87
CA GLY A 74 1.95 0.62 13.87
C GLY A 74 2.42 1.98 13.37
N THR A 75 2.75 2.84 14.33
CA THR A 75 3.53 4.06 14.09
C THR A 75 4.81 3.99 14.92
N SER A 76 5.84 4.73 14.54
CA SER A 76 7.08 4.82 15.32
C SER A 76 6.82 5.36 16.73
N GLU A 77 5.83 6.23 16.86
CA GLU A 77 5.45 6.88 18.11
C GLU A 77 4.64 6.01 19.05
N SER A 78 3.99 4.94 18.57
CA SER A 78 3.16 4.07 19.42
C SER A 78 3.63 2.62 19.49
N TYR A 79 4.50 2.19 18.57
CA TYR A 79 4.83 0.79 18.32
C TYR A 79 3.57 -0.04 17.98
N ASN A 80 3.72 -1.16 17.26
CA ASN A 80 2.59 -1.95 16.73
C ASN A 80 1.36 -2.01 17.67
N TYR A 81 0.19 -1.62 17.15
CA TYR A 81 -1.04 -1.51 17.95
C TYR A 81 -2.23 -2.30 17.39
N ARG A 82 -2.19 -2.73 16.13
CA ARG A 82 -3.14 -3.72 15.57
C ARG A 82 -2.45 -4.82 14.78
N LEU A 83 -3.06 -6.00 14.80
CA LEU A 83 -2.68 -7.14 13.96
C LEU A 83 -3.92 -7.72 13.27
N TYR A 84 -3.74 -8.19 12.04
CA TYR A 84 -4.75 -8.92 11.29
C TYR A 84 -4.13 -10.15 10.65
N VAL A 85 -4.62 -11.33 11.01
CA VAL A 85 -4.20 -12.58 10.35
C VAL A 85 -4.95 -12.67 9.04
N VAL A 86 -4.21 -12.72 7.94
CA VAL A 86 -4.78 -12.89 6.60
C VAL A 86 -4.85 -14.37 6.30
N ASP A 87 -6.05 -14.84 5.95
CA ASP A 87 -6.27 -16.20 5.46
C ASP A 87 -6.86 -16.19 4.04
N HIS A 88 -6.89 -17.37 3.42
CA HIS A 88 -7.33 -17.59 2.04
C HIS A 88 -8.82 -17.25 1.79
N ARG A 89 -9.60 -16.96 2.84
CA ARG A 89 -11.03 -16.62 2.77
C ARG A 89 -11.27 -15.12 2.81
N ILE A 90 -10.26 -14.32 3.09
CA ILE A 90 -10.37 -12.87 3.14
C ILE A 90 -10.29 -12.33 1.71
N PRO A 91 -11.36 -11.70 1.19
CA PRO A 91 -11.31 -11.07 -0.13
C PRO A 91 -10.42 -9.82 -0.07
N ILE A 92 -9.24 -9.90 -0.69
CA ILE A 92 -8.23 -8.82 -0.74
C ILE A 92 -8.58 -7.78 -1.82
N GLU A 93 -9.57 -8.06 -2.67
CA GLU A 93 -10.01 -7.21 -3.79
C GLU A 93 -10.72 -5.91 -3.34
N ARG A 94 -10.90 -5.67 -2.04
CA ARG A 94 -11.50 -4.43 -1.52
C ARG A 94 -10.43 -3.35 -1.35
N VAL A 95 -10.79 -2.11 -1.72
CA VAL A 95 -9.93 -0.90 -1.71
C VAL A 95 -9.31 -0.59 -0.33
N HIS A 96 -9.85 -1.12 0.77
CA HIS A 96 -9.39 -0.84 2.13
C HIS A 96 -8.96 -2.12 2.84
N VAL A 97 -7.71 -2.13 3.30
CA VAL A 97 -7.12 -3.25 4.03
C VAL A 97 -7.55 -3.20 5.50
N ALA A 98 -8.01 -4.33 6.03
CA ALA A 98 -8.27 -4.47 7.46
C ALA A 98 -6.97 -4.26 8.25
N GLY A 99 -6.97 -3.22 9.09
CA GLY A 99 -5.92 -2.96 10.06
C GLY A 99 -5.99 -3.91 11.26
N GLY A 100 -7.14 -4.56 11.48
CA GLY A 100 -7.30 -5.68 12.39
C GLY A 100 -7.59 -5.30 13.83
N TYR A 101 -7.22 -6.18 14.76
CA TYR A 101 -7.66 -6.16 16.15
C TYR A 101 -6.54 -5.72 17.09
N ALA A 102 -6.93 -5.22 18.27
CA ALA A 102 -5.99 -4.76 19.28
C ALA A 102 -5.01 -5.87 19.67
N VAL A 103 -3.72 -5.53 19.73
CA VAL A 103 -2.68 -6.50 20.13
C VAL A 103 -2.67 -6.74 21.64
N SER A 104 -3.20 -5.80 22.42
CA SER A 104 -3.33 -5.84 23.87
C SER A 104 -4.37 -4.83 24.34
N GLU A 105 -4.90 -5.02 25.55
CA GLU A 105 -5.84 -4.08 26.19
C GLU A 105 -5.20 -2.70 26.45
N ASP A 106 -3.87 -2.65 26.61
CA ASP A 106 -3.09 -1.43 26.85
C ASP A 106 -2.82 -0.59 25.58
N ARG A 107 -3.28 -1.03 24.40
CA ARG A 107 -3.05 -0.38 23.11
C ARG A 107 -4.39 -0.14 22.42
N GLN A 108 -5.10 0.85 22.94
CA GLN A 108 -6.44 1.19 22.47
C GLN A 108 -6.36 2.12 21.28
N VAL A 109 -7.21 1.85 20.29
CA VAL A 109 -7.44 2.77 19.18
C VAL A 109 -8.75 3.47 19.44
N VAL A 110 -8.75 4.78 19.25
CA VAL A 110 -9.94 5.63 19.27
C VAL A 110 -10.07 6.32 17.92
N ILE A 111 -11.30 6.64 17.52
CA ILE A 111 -11.56 7.43 16.31
C ILE A 111 -12.01 8.81 16.75
N LEU A 112 -11.34 9.86 16.26
CA LEU A 112 -11.54 11.23 16.71
C LEU A 112 -12.10 12.12 15.59
N ASP A 113 -13.01 13.01 15.95
CA ASP A 113 -13.50 14.07 15.06
C ASP A 113 -12.52 15.26 14.95
N ASP A 114 -12.85 16.26 14.13
CA ASP A 114 -12.02 17.46 13.95
C ASP A 114 -11.84 18.30 15.23
N ARG A 115 -12.64 18.05 16.26
CA ARG A 115 -12.57 18.69 17.59
C ARG A 115 -11.90 17.78 18.62
N HIS A 116 -11.28 16.68 18.19
CA HIS A 116 -10.63 15.67 19.02
C HIS A 116 -11.57 14.98 20.02
N ARG A 117 -12.85 14.80 19.65
CA ARG A 117 -13.81 14.03 20.45
C ARG A 117 -13.93 12.62 19.88
N GLU A 118 -14.03 11.64 20.77
CA GLU A 118 -14.26 10.24 20.38
C GLU A 118 -15.57 10.05 19.63
N MET A 119 -15.49 9.30 18.54
CA MET A 119 -16.60 8.96 17.67
C MET A 119 -17.08 7.53 17.93
N PRO A 120 -18.38 7.24 17.71
CA PRO A 120 -18.92 5.90 17.89
C PRO A 120 -18.36 4.91 16.84
N PRO A 121 -18.44 3.58 17.10
CA PRO A 121 -18.10 2.56 16.11
C PRO A 121 -18.83 2.76 14.77
N GLY A 122 -18.12 2.52 13.67
CA GLY A 122 -18.57 2.69 12.29
C GLY A 122 -18.35 4.09 11.73
N ALA A 123 -18.15 5.11 12.57
CA ALA A 123 -17.86 6.46 12.11
C ALA A 123 -16.42 6.60 11.61
N THR A 124 -16.23 7.43 10.58
CA THR A 124 -14.91 7.77 10.04
C THR A 124 -14.34 9.00 10.70
N GLY A 125 -13.08 8.94 11.14
CA GLY A 125 -12.36 10.05 11.75
C GLY A 125 -10.85 9.79 11.78
N GLU A 126 -10.10 10.64 12.49
CA GLU A 126 -8.66 10.44 12.70
C GLU A 126 -8.42 9.29 13.68
N ILE A 127 -7.48 8.40 13.35
CA ILE A 127 -7.04 7.33 14.20
C ILE A 127 -6.18 7.92 15.34
N GLY A 128 -6.64 7.78 16.56
CA GLY A 128 -5.88 8.06 17.79
C GLY A 128 -5.41 6.76 18.45
N VAL A 129 -4.22 6.78 19.05
CA VAL A 129 -3.68 5.65 19.82
C VAL A 129 -3.52 6.06 21.28
N ARG A 130 -4.31 5.44 22.16
CA ARG A 130 -4.21 5.57 23.62
C ARG A 130 -3.41 4.39 24.16
N SER A 131 -2.21 4.64 24.69
CA SER A 131 -1.35 3.56 25.17
C SER A 131 -0.30 3.99 26.18
N HIS A 132 0.11 3.05 27.05
CA HIS A 132 1.30 3.20 27.90
C HIS A 132 2.62 3.05 27.14
N TYR A 133 2.58 2.58 25.89
CA TYR A 133 3.77 2.32 25.07
C TYR A 133 4.09 3.45 24.07
N LEU A 134 3.49 4.62 24.27
CA LEU A 134 3.80 5.79 23.45
C LEU A 134 5.25 6.26 23.70
N SER A 135 5.88 6.74 22.64
CA SER A 135 7.16 7.44 22.72
C SER A 135 7.04 8.70 23.58
N ALA A 136 8.16 9.20 24.11
CA ALA A 136 8.19 10.41 24.92
C ALA A 136 7.86 11.70 24.12
N GLY A 137 7.74 11.61 22.79
CA GLY A 137 7.54 12.74 21.89
C GLY A 137 8.70 12.93 20.91
N TYR A 138 8.74 14.09 20.28
CA TYR A 138 9.74 14.44 19.27
C TYR A 138 10.94 15.16 19.89
N TRP A 139 12.15 14.70 19.57
CA TRP A 139 13.38 15.25 20.11
C TRP A 139 13.54 16.73 19.78
N ARG A 140 13.67 17.57 20.83
CA ARG A 140 13.79 19.04 20.73
C ARG A 140 12.63 19.75 20.03
N ASP A 141 11.47 19.09 19.89
CA ASP A 141 10.26 19.72 19.35
C ASP A 141 9.06 19.54 20.30
N PRO A 142 8.99 20.31 21.39
CA PRO A 142 7.89 20.25 22.34
C PRO A 142 6.57 20.79 21.74
N ALA A 143 6.64 21.62 20.69
CA ALA A 143 5.46 22.17 20.04
C ALA A 143 4.74 21.09 19.22
N LEU A 144 5.48 20.35 18.39
CA LEU A 144 4.93 19.22 17.66
C LEU A 144 4.47 18.10 18.60
N THR A 145 5.24 17.84 19.67
CA THR A 145 4.85 16.86 20.69
C THR A 145 3.49 17.18 21.29
N ARG A 146 3.27 18.42 21.75
CA ARG A 146 1.95 18.81 22.30
C ARG A 146 0.82 18.77 21.27
N ARG A 147 1.13 18.99 19.99
CA ARG A 147 0.13 18.93 18.91
C ARG A 147 -0.28 17.49 18.57
N ARG A 148 0.63 16.53 18.68
CA ARG A 148 0.41 15.13 18.31
C ARG A 148 0.03 14.23 19.48
N PHE A 149 0.51 14.53 20.69
CA PHE A 149 0.22 13.78 21.91
C PHE A 149 -0.76 14.59 22.76
N LEU A 150 -2.05 14.34 22.54
CA LEU A 150 -3.13 15.08 23.19
C LEU A 150 -3.50 14.42 24.51
N GLN A 151 -3.52 15.19 25.59
CA GLN A 151 -4.15 14.76 26.83
C GLN A 151 -5.65 15.00 26.72
N LEU A 152 -6.44 13.93 26.60
CA LEU A 152 -7.90 14.03 26.64
C LEU A 152 -8.38 13.98 28.10
N ASP A 153 -9.46 14.70 28.40
CA ASP A 153 -10.01 14.77 29.74
C ASP A 153 -10.49 13.40 30.22
N GLY A 154 -10.06 13.00 31.42
CA GLY A 154 -10.41 11.73 32.04
C GLY A 154 -9.49 10.55 31.66
N ASP A 155 -8.59 10.73 30.69
CA ASP A 155 -7.64 9.68 30.31
C ASP A 155 -6.38 9.67 31.20
N PRO A 156 -5.87 8.49 31.57
CA PRO A 156 -4.66 8.36 32.37
C PRO A 156 -3.37 8.56 31.55
N VAL A 157 -3.47 8.47 30.21
CA VAL A 157 -2.34 8.60 29.27
C VAL A 157 -2.75 9.47 28.09
N PRO A 158 -1.80 10.17 27.44
CA PRO A 158 -2.10 10.92 26.23
C PRO A 158 -2.53 9.99 25.09
N VAL A 159 -3.29 10.56 24.17
CA VAL A 159 -3.67 9.96 22.89
C VAL A 159 -2.76 10.52 21.81
N TYR A 160 -2.05 9.64 21.11
CA TYR A 160 -1.25 10.01 19.96
C TYR A 160 -2.13 10.07 18.69
N LEU A 161 -2.13 11.22 18.02
CA LEU A 161 -2.79 11.45 16.73
C LEU A 161 -1.91 10.94 15.59
N THR A 162 -2.35 9.88 14.90
CA THR A 162 -1.52 9.23 13.87
C THR A 162 -1.43 10.04 12.56
N GLY A 163 -2.38 10.95 12.32
CA GLY A 163 -2.57 11.59 11.01
C GLY A 163 -3.28 10.70 9.99
N ASP A 164 -3.77 9.53 10.39
CA ASP A 164 -4.44 8.58 9.51
C ASP A 164 -5.96 8.63 9.68
N LEU A 165 -6.71 8.43 8.59
CA LEU A 165 -8.17 8.28 8.64
C LEU A 165 -8.53 6.80 8.75
N GLY A 166 -9.53 6.51 9.57
CA GLY A 166 -10.04 5.16 9.74
C GLY A 166 -11.39 5.13 10.41
N ARG A 167 -11.90 3.91 10.58
CA ARG A 167 -13.07 3.63 11.41
C ARG A 167 -12.89 2.31 12.15
N LEU A 168 -13.48 2.22 13.33
CA LEU A 168 -13.59 0.95 14.07
C LEU A 168 -14.93 0.32 13.78
N GLU A 169 -14.93 -0.87 13.22
CA GLU A 169 -16.15 -1.65 13.01
C GLU A 169 -16.73 -2.13 14.35
N PRO A 170 -18.02 -2.47 14.42
CA PRO A 170 -18.67 -2.93 15.66
C PRO A 170 -18.02 -4.17 16.29
N ASP A 171 -17.34 -5.00 15.50
CA ASP A 171 -16.58 -6.17 15.96
C ASP A 171 -15.20 -5.80 16.52
N GLY A 172 -14.85 -4.51 16.51
CA GLY A 172 -13.58 -3.97 16.96
C GLY A 172 -12.48 -4.00 15.89
N CYS A 173 -12.75 -4.43 14.65
CA CYS A 173 -11.76 -4.39 13.57
C CYS A 173 -11.50 -2.94 13.13
N LEU A 174 -10.23 -2.55 13.02
CA LEU A 174 -9.86 -1.25 12.45
C LEU A 174 -9.82 -1.35 10.93
N ILE A 175 -10.51 -0.45 10.24
CA ILE A 175 -10.39 -0.26 8.79
C ILE A 175 -9.60 1.02 8.55
N HIS A 176 -8.46 0.89 7.85
CA HIS A 176 -7.63 2.03 7.47
C HIS A 176 -8.15 2.61 6.16
N LEU A 177 -8.45 3.91 6.15
CA LEU A 177 -9.07 4.61 5.03
C LEU A 177 -8.09 5.56 4.32
N GLY A 178 -6.83 5.59 4.76
CA GLY A 178 -5.80 6.47 4.24
C GLY A 178 -5.36 7.51 5.25
N ARG A 179 -4.98 8.68 4.76
CA ARG A 179 -4.30 9.71 5.57
C ARG A 179 -5.17 10.94 5.65
N ARG A 180 -5.24 11.55 6.84
CA ARG A 180 -5.84 12.88 7.04
C ARG A 180 -4.97 13.96 6.40
N ASN A 181 -3.65 13.72 6.40
CA ASN A 181 -2.62 14.62 5.88
C ASN A 181 -2.03 14.03 4.60
N LEU A 182 -1.34 14.83 3.78
CA LEU A 182 -0.75 14.40 2.49
C LEU A 182 0.48 13.48 2.62
N GLN A 183 0.56 12.69 3.68
CA GLN A 183 1.73 11.88 3.95
C GLN A 183 1.64 10.54 3.24
N VAL A 184 2.70 10.14 2.55
CA VAL A 184 2.70 8.99 1.62
C VAL A 184 3.82 8.02 1.97
N LYS A 185 3.74 6.78 1.48
CA LYS A 185 4.85 5.81 1.56
C LYS A 185 5.41 5.60 0.17
N ILE A 186 6.70 5.87 -0.01
CA ILE A 186 7.39 5.70 -1.30
C ILE A 186 8.58 4.80 -1.04
N ARG A 187 8.59 3.61 -1.68
CA ARG A 187 9.68 2.61 -1.52
C ARG A 187 10.01 2.30 -0.05
N GLY A 188 8.97 2.22 0.80
CA GLY A 188 9.10 1.96 2.23
C GLY A 188 9.40 3.19 3.11
N TYR A 189 9.75 4.32 2.51
CA TYR A 189 10.00 5.57 3.24
C TYR A 189 8.70 6.34 3.48
N ARG A 190 8.58 6.90 4.69
CA ARG A 190 7.49 7.80 5.07
C ARG A 190 7.85 9.21 4.61
N VAL A 191 7.10 9.74 3.65
CA VAL A 191 7.34 11.06 3.04
C VAL A 191 6.20 12.02 3.38
N GLU A 192 6.53 13.18 3.93
CA GLU A 192 5.59 14.28 4.20
C GLU A 192 5.58 15.23 3.00
N LEU A 193 4.56 15.16 2.14
CA LEU A 193 4.50 16.02 0.95
C LEU A 193 4.51 17.51 1.29
N ALA A 194 3.96 17.90 2.45
CA ALA A 194 4.02 19.28 2.92
C ALA A 194 5.44 19.78 3.25
N GLU A 195 6.35 18.89 3.65
CA GLU A 195 7.75 19.23 3.90
C GLU A 195 8.48 19.45 2.57
N VAL A 196 8.16 18.64 1.57
CA VAL A 196 8.63 18.80 0.19
C VAL A 196 8.07 20.09 -0.42
N ASP A 197 6.78 20.40 -0.24
CA ASP A 197 6.16 21.67 -0.67
C ASP A 197 6.92 22.86 -0.06
N CYS A 198 7.18 22.84 1.25
CA CYS A 198 7.88 23.92 1.95
C CYS A 198 9.32 24.10 1.44
N ALA A 199 10.01 23.01 1.11
CA ALA A 199 11.34 23.08 0.54
C ALA A 199 11.34 23.60 -0.90
N LEU A 200 10.38 23.17 -1.74
CA LEU A 200 10.19 23.66 -3.11
C LEU A 200 9.87 25.16 -3.13
N ALA A 201 9.00 25.63 -2.24
CA ALA A 201 8.63 27.04 -2.13
C ALA A 201 9.82 27.94 -1.73
N ALA A 202 10.85 27.37 -1.11
CA ALA A 202 12.07 28.09 -0.74
C ALA A 202 13.16 28.02 -1.84
N ALA A 203 12.92 27.27 -2.92
CA ALA A 203 13.90 27.11 -4.00
C ALA A 203 13.90 28.35 -4.93
N PRO A 204 15.07 28.76 -5.45
CA PRO A 204 15.16 29.92 -6.34
C PRO A 204 14.27 29.81 -7.58
N GLY A 205 13.56 30.89 -7.92
CA GLY A 205 12.75 30.99 -9.13
C GLY A 205 11.40 30.27 -9.08
N VAL A 206 10.99 29.71 -7.94
CA VAL A 206 9.69 29.05 -7.74
C VAL A 206 8.69 30.03 -7.15
N ALA A 207 7.62 30.31 -7.88
CA ALA A 207 6.51 31.19 -7.46
C ALA A 207 5.41 30.43 -6.70
N ASP A 208 5.11 29.19 -7.11
CA ASP A 208 4.14 28.31 -6.46
C ASP A 208 4.55 26.84 -6.69
N CYS A 209 4.13 25.93 -5.82
CA CYS A 209 4.54 24.54 -5.93
C CYS A 209 3.62 23.54 -5.24
N ALA A 210 3.71 22.29 -5.69
CA ALA A 210 3.12 21.16 -4.99
C ALA A 210 3.95 19.90 -5.25
N ALA A 211 4.16 19.08 -4.23
CA ALA A 211 4.62 17.72 -4.34
C ALA A 211 3.44 16.76 -4.41
N ALA A 212 3.53 15.76 -5.27
CA ALA A 212 2.56 14.67 -5.34
C ALA A 212 3.26 13.34 -5.63
N VAL A 213 2.54 12.26 -5.35
CA VAL A 213 2.94 10.90 -5.74
C VAL A 213 2.10 10.48 -6.92
N VAL A 214 2.78 10.06 -7.97
CA VAL A 214 2.15 9.53 -9.18
C VAL A 214 2.72 8.16 -9.49
N LYS A 215 1.98 7.39 -10.27
CA LYS A 215 2.43 6.09 -10.76
C LYS A 215 3.28 6.29 -12.02
N ASN A 216 4.47 5.68 -12.06
CA ASN A 216 5.22 5.56 -13.31
C ASN A 216 4.61 4.46 -14.20
N ARG A 217 5.21 4.27 -15.38
CA ARG A 217 4.80 3.24 -16.36
C ARG A 217 4.90 1.79 -15.85
N LEU A 218 5.56 1.57 -14.71
CA LEU A 218 5.69 0.25 -14.07
C LEU A 218 4.74 0.09 -12.87
N GLY A 219 3.85 1.07 -12.62
CA GLY A 219 2.94 1.06 -11.47
C GLY A 219 3.61 1.41 -10.14
N GLU A 220 4.85 1.91 -10.18
CA GLU A 220 5.60 2.29 -8.98
C GLU A 220 5.31 3.75 -8.61
N ASP A 221 5.21 4.00 -7.30
CA ASP A 221 5.06 5.35 -6.76
C ASP A 221 6.34 6.17 -6.99
N GLN A 222 6.20 7.33 -7.62
CA GLN A 222 7.25 8.32 -7.83
C GLN A 222 6.85 9.65 -7.20
N LEU A 223 7.80 10.27 -6.50
CA LEU A 223 7.66 11.64 -6.01
C LEU A 223 7.95 12.62 -7.15
N VAL A 224 6.99 13.50 -7.44
CA VAL A 224 7.08 14.53 -8.47
C VAL A 224 6.89 15.91 -7.85
N GLY A 225 7.76 16.85 -8.22
CA GLY A 225 7.64 18.26 -7.87
C GLY A 225 6.96 19.06 -8.98
N TYR A 226 5.80 19.63 -8.72
CA TYR A 226 5.11 20.55 -9.62
C TYR A 226 5.49 21.97 -9.22
N VAL A 227 5.95 22.77 -10.18
CA VAL A 227 6.45 24.12 -9.93
C VAL A 227 5.84 25.11 -10.92
N VAL A 228 5.50 26.28 -10.42
CA VAL A 228 5.19 27.48 -11.20
C VAL A 228 6.38 28.41 -11.04
N LEU A 229 6.89 28.97 -12.13
CA LEU A 229 8.09 29.79 -12.10
C LEU A 229 7.74 31.27 -11.92
N GLU A 230 8.60 32.01 -11.22
CA GLU A 230 8.51 33.47 -11.16
C GLU A 230 8.76 34.10 -12.55
N THR A 231 9.66 33.49 -13.33
CA THR A 231 9.98 33.92 -14.70
C THR A 231 9.88 32.72 -15.66
N PRO A 232 9.10 32.82 -16.75
CA PRO A 232 8.99 31.75 -17.74
C PRO A 232 10.35 31.31 -18.30
N GLY A 233 10.56 29.99 -18.41
CA GLY A 233 11.77 29.40 -18.98
C GLY A 233 13.00 29.36 -18.06
N GLY A 234 12.89 29.85 -16.82
CA GLY A 234 14.00 29.92 -15.85
C GLY A 234 14.19 28.71 -14.94
N PHE A 235 13.64 27.52 -15.26
CA PHE A 235 13.72 26.37 -14.36
C PHE A 235 15.10 25.68 -14.43
N ASP A 236 15.85 25.74 -13.33
CA ASP A 236 17.09 24.99 -13.13
C ASP A 236 16.86 23.86 -12.12
N GLN A 237 16.67 22.65 -12.63
CA GLN A 237 16.45 21.47 -11.79
C GLN A 237 17.63 21.18 -10.85
N ALA A 238 18.88 21.38 -11.29
CA ALA A 238 20.04 21.06 -10.48
C ALA A 238 20.16 22.03 -9.28
N GLN A 239 19.83 23.31 -9.50
CA GLN A 239 19.77 24.30 -8.44
C GLN A 239 18.67 24.00 -7.42
N VAL A 240 17.48 23.61 -7.89
CA VAL A 240 16.35 23.22 -7.03
C VAL A 240 16.69 21.97 -6.22
N GLU A 241 17.21 20.91 -6.85
CA GLU A 241 17.60 19.69 -6.14
C GLU A 241 18.68 19.95 -5.09
N THR A 242 19.66 20.82 -5.39
CA THR A 242 20.68 21.23 -4.43
C THR A 242 20.07 21.96 -3.22
N CYS A 243 19.10 22.85 -3.45
CA CYS A 243 18.39 23.56 -2.39
C CYS A 243 17.59 22.60 -1.50
N LEU A 244 16.89 21.64 -2.12
CA LEU A 244 16.10 20.63 -1.41
C LEU A 244 16.97 19.69 -0.59
N ALA A 245 18.08 19.21 -1.15
CA ALA A 245 19.02 18.30 -0.46
C ALA A 245 19.67 18.92 0.78
N ALA A 246 19.75 20.25 0.87
CA ALA A 246 20.24 20.94 2.07
C ALA A 246 19.24 20.91 3.25
N ARG A 247 17.96 20.56 2.99
CA ARG A 247 16.85 20.66 3.95
C ARG A 247 16.11 19.34 4.15
N LEU A 248 16.16 18.44 3.17
CA LEU A 248 15.43 17.19 3.14
C LEU A 248 16.38 15.99 3.03
N PRO A 249 16.02 14.82 3.58
CA PRO A 249 16.69 13.58 3.27
C PRO A 249 16.61 13.23 1.77
N ASP A 250 17.61 12.54 1.23
CA ASP A 250 17.71 12.18 -0.19
C ASP A 250 16.45 11.52 -0.78
N TYR A 251 15.74 10.71 0.02
CA TYR A 251 14.52 10.00 -0.42
C TYR A 251 13.28 10.91 -0.52
N MET A 252 13.34 12.13 0.02
CA MET A 252 12.28 13.14 -0.09
C MET A 252 12.56 14.18 -1.18
N VAL A 253 13.74 14.15 -1.82
CA VAL A 253 14.05 15.04 -2.95
C VAL A 253 13.41 14.46 -4.22
N PRO A 254 12.45 15.16 -4.86
CA PRO A 254 11.86 14.71 -6.11
C PRO A 254 12.92 14.57 -7.21
N ARG A 255 12.75 13.56 -8.06
CA ARG A 255 13.62 13.31 -9.23
C ARG A 255 13.00 13.74 -10.56
N TYR A 256 11.73 14.12 -10.51
CA TYR A 256 10.94 14.51 -11.65
C TYR A 256 10.22 15.80 -11.31
N TYR A 257 10.21 16.71 -12.26
CA TYR A 257 9.59 18.01 -12.11
C TYR A 257 8.69 18.32 -13.29
N VAL A 258 7.56 18.96 -13.01
CA VAL A 258 6.63 19.45 -14.03
C VAL A 258 6.45 20.94 -13.82
N VAL A 259 6.84 21.71 -14.84
CA VAL A 259 6.60 23.16 -14.85
C VAL A 259 5.19 23.43 -15.34
N LEU A 260 4.41 24.16 -14.56
CA LEU A 260 3.03 24.54 -14.85
C LEU A 260 2.90 26.07 -14.99
N GLU A 261 1.92 26.52 -15.77
CA GLU A 261 1.52 27.92 -15.78
C GLU A 261 0.83 28.33 -14.48
N SER A 262 0.06 27.41 -13.88
CA SER A 262 -0.61 27.59 -12.58
C SER A 262 -0.92 26.24 -11.93
N LEU A 263 -0.97 26.19 -10.60
CA LEU A 263 -1.45 24.99 -9.90
C LEU A 263 -2.99 24.85 -10.07
N PRO A 264 -3.50 23.63 -10.33
CA PRO A 264 -4.93 23.39 -10.27
C PRO A 264 -5.41 23.56 -8.82
N LEU A 265 -6.47 24.32 -8.61
CA LEU A 265 -7.03 24.58 -7.28
C LEU A 265 -8.45 23.99 -7.17
N LEU A 266 -8.81 23.55 -5.97
CA LEU A 266 -10.18 23.24 -5.58
C LEU A 266 -10.96 24.54 -5.36
N PRO A 267 -12.31 24.51 -5.35
CA PRO A 267 -13.13 25.68 -5.00
C PRO A 267 -12.81 26.31 -3.64
N THR A 268 -12.15 25.56 -2.76
CA THR A 268 -11.68 26.01 -1.43
C THR A 268 -10.36 26.78 -1.46
N GLY A 269 -9.73 26.94 -2.64
CA GLY A 269 -8.42 27.56 -2.81
C GLY A 269 -7.22 26.65 -2.49
N LYS A 270 -7.46 25.38 -2.14
CA LYS A 270 -6.39 24.38 -1.92
C LYS A 270 -5.96 23.74 -3.22
N VAL A 271 -4.69 23.30 -3.33
CA VAL A 271 -4.19 22.57 -4.50
C VAL A 271 -4.99 21.28 -4.73
N ASN A 272 -5.53 21.15 -5.94
CA ASN A 272 -6.18 19.94 -6.45
C ASN A 272 -5.14 18.96 -7.00
N ARG A 273 -4.53 18.16 -6.11
CA ARG A 273 -3.51 17.18 -6.50
C ARG A 273 -4.01 16.08 -7.44
N ALA A 274 -5.30 15.78 -7.41
CA ALA A 274 -5.91 14.83 -8.35
C ALA A 274 -6.01 15.40 -9.78
N GLY A 275 -5.92 16.72 -9.95
CA GLY A 275 -5.88 17.39 -11.24
C GLY A 275 -4.46 17.69 -11.74
N LEU A 276 -3.42 17.26 -11.02
CA LEU A 276 -2.04 17.45 -11.47
C LEU A 276 -1.71 16.45 -12.60
N PRO A 277 -1.05 16.89 -13.68
CA PRO A 277 -0.74 16.01 -14.81
C PRO A 277 0.28 14.96 -14.38
N ASN A 278 0.08 13.70 -14.78
CA ASN A 278 1.07 12.65 -14.54
C ASN A 278 2.15 12.70 -15.65
N PRO A 279 3.42 13.03 -15.35
CA PRO A 279 4.47 13.11 -16.37
C PRO A 279 4.83 11.75 -17.00
N PHE A 280 4.36 10.64 -16.43
CA PHE A 280 4.60 9.29 -16.95
C PHE A 280 3.45 8.78 -17.82
N GLU A 281 2.25 9.37 -17.70
CA GLU A 281 1.15 9.14 -18.62
C GLU A 281 1.47 9.87 -19.92
N ARG A 282 1.47 9.13 -21.03
CA ARG A 282 1.58 9.76 -22.35
C ARG A 282 0.32 10.59 -22.60
N ILE A 283 0.48 11.90 -22.70
CA ILE A 283 -0.19 12.63 -23.77
C ILE A 283 0.76 12.51 -24.97
N GLU A 284 0.64 11.41 -25.72
CA GLU A 284 1.05 11.42 -27.12
C GLU A 284 -0.22 11.19 -27.94
N PRO A 285 -0.39 11.93 -29.05
CA PRO A 285 -1.54 11.76 -29.91
C PRO A 285 -1.57 10.30 -30.34
N GLU A 286 -2.75 9.68 -30.27
CA GLU A 286 -3.01 8.35 -30.79
C GLU A 286 -2.37 8.21 -32.18
N ALA A 287 -1.19 7.60 -32.27
CA ALA A 287 -0.75 7.03 -33.51
C ALA A 287 -1.69 5.85 -33.73
N ASP A 288 -2.71 6.06 -34.55
CA ASP A 288 -3.62 5.00 -34.98
C ASP A 288 -2.77 3.78 -35.35
N LEU A 289 -2.90 2.70 -34.58
CA LEU A 289 -2.09 1.49 -34.74
C LEU A 289 -2.17 0.95 -36.17
N ARG A 290 -3.23 1.31 -36.91
CA ARG A 290 -3.43 1.03 -38.33
C ARG A 290 -2.41 1.70 -39.26
N LEU A 291 -1.79 2.79 -38.82
CA LEU A 291 -0.77 3.54 -39.57
C LEU A 291 0.65 3.06 -39.27
N LEU A 292 0.85 2.22 -38.24
CA LEU A 292 2.17 1.67 -37.92
C LEU A 292 2.52 0.51 -38.86
N THR A 293 3.67 0.60 -39.52
CA THR A 293 4.18 -0.51 -40.31
C THR A 293 4.71 -1.62 -39.39
N ARG A 294 4.67 -2.87 -39.88
CA ARG A 294 5.22 -4.02 -39.15
C ARG A 294 6.66 -3.80 -38.67
N ALA A 295 7.49 -3.16 -39.49
CA ALA A 295 8.88 -2.85 -39.15
C ALA A 295 9.01 -1.89 -37.95
N VAL A 296 8.09 -0.94 -37.80
CA VAL A 296 8.07 0.00 -36.65
C VAL A 296 7.64 -0.72 -35.38
N LEU A 297 6.61 -1.57 -35.46
CA LEU A 297 6.18 -2.40 -34.33
C LEU A 297 7.31 -3.34 -33.89
N GLU A 298 7.96 -4.02 -34.83
CA GLU A 298 9.10 -4.90 -34.53
C GLU A 298 10.23 -4.17 -33.80
N GLN A 299 10.57 -2.94 -34.22
CA GLN A 299 11.60 -2.15 -33.55
C GLN A 299 11.21 -1.76 -32.12
N GLN A 300 9.95 -1.42 -31.89
CA GLN A 300 9.44 -1.11 -30.55
C GLN A 300 9.46 -2.34 -29.64
N ILE A 301 9.06 -3.51 -30.15
CA ILE A 301 9.13 -4.75 -29.38
C ILE A 301 10.58 -5.19 -29.13
N VAL A 302 11.48 -5.02 -30.10
CA VAL A 302 12.93 -5.24 -29.89
C VAL A 302 13.44 -4.35 -28.75
N SER A 303 13.03 -3.08 -28.69
CA SER A 303 13.39 -2.18 -27.58
C SER A 303 12.89 -2.71 -26.23
N LEU A 304 11.64 -3.20 -26.15
CA LEU A 304 11.09 -3.81 -24.94
C LEU A 304 11.87 -5.06 -24.52
N PHE A 305 12.24 -5.91 -25.47
CA PHE A 305 13.06 -7.10 -25.21
C PHE A 305 14.44 -6.70 -24.65
N ARG A 306 15.10 -5.69 -25.22
CA ARG A 306 16.40 -5.20 -24.72
C ARG A 306 16.30 -4.71 -23.29
N GLN A 307 15.25 -3.96 -22.98
CA GLN A 307 15.03 -3.41 -21.64
C GLN A 307 14.75 -4.49 -20.59
N LEU A 308 14.10 -5.60 -20.96
CA LEU A 308 13.74 -6.68 -20.04
C LEU A 308 14.86 -7.71 -19.87
N LEU A 309 15.56 -8.04 -20.96
CA LEU A 309 16.59 -9.08 -20.98
C LEU A 309 18.00 -8.54 -20.74
N HIS A 310 18.21 -7.22 -20.84
CA HIS A 310 19.52 -6.59 -20.75
C HIS A 310 20.53 -7.13 -21.78
N VAL A 311 20.04 -7.46 -22.99
CA VAL A 311 20.84 -7.96 -24.12
C VAL A 311 20.75 -6.97 -25.27
N ASP A 312 21.88 -6.55 -25.84
CA ASP A 312 21.91 -5.54 -26.92
C ASP A 312 21.61 -6.12 -28.31
N GLN A 313 22.04 -7.36 -28.57
CA GLN A 313 21.92 -8.04 -29.86
C GLN A 313 20.56 -8.77 -29.99
N ILE A 314 19.50 -8.00 -30.13
CA ILE A 314 18.14 -8.52 -30.37
C ILE A 314 17.66 -8.05 -31.74
N GLY A 315 17.26 -9.01 -32.58
CA GLY A 315 16.63 -8.80 -33.87
C GLY A 315 15.18 -9.29 -33.90
N PRO A 316 14.47 -9.10 -35.03
CA PRO A 316 13.05 -9.44 -35.14
C PRO A 316 12.70 -10.91 -34.89
N GLN A 317 13.66 -11.81 -35.10
CA GLN A 317 13.50 -13.27 -34.93
C GLN A 317 14.20 -13.80 -33.66
N SER A 318 14.71 -12.90 -32.82
CA SER A 318 15.37 -13.28 -31.57
C SER A 318 14.37 -13.88 -30.59
N HIS A 319 14.62 -15.13 -30.18
CA HIS A 319 13.70 -15.90 -29.36
C HIS A 319 13.84 -15.55 -27.88
N PHE A 320 12.79 -14.98 -27.28
CA PHE A 320 12.77 -14.41 -25.93
C PHE A 320 13.27 -15.39 -24.86
N LEU A 321 12.75 -16.62 -24.88
CA LEU A 321 13.10 -17.64 -23.89
C LEU A 321 14.55 -18.16 -24.05
N GLN A 322 15.10 -18.11 -25.26
CA GLN A 322 16.50 -18.53 -25.49
C GLN A 322 17.48 -17.44 -25.05
N LEU A 323 17.03 -16.19 -24.98
CA LEU A 323 17.79 -15.04 -24.50
C LEU A 323 17.68 -14.85 -22.97
N GLY A 324 17.12 -15.83 -22.24
CA GLY A 324 16.99 -15.79 -20.78
C GLY A 324 15.65 -15.27 -20.26
N GLY A 325 14.64 -15.13 -21.12
CA GLY A 325 13.27 -14.85 -20.69
C GLY A 325 12.67 -16.01 -19.89
N ASP A 326 12.02 -15.70 -18.79
CA ASP A 326 11.27 -16.65 -17.95
C ASP A 326 9.80 -16.25 -17.82
N SER A 327 9.04 -16.95 -16.98
CA SER A 327 7.60 -16.70 -16.77
C SER A 327 7.32 -15.29 -16.23
N LEU A 328 8.21 -14.75 -15.39
CA LEU A 328 8.05 -13.41 -14.81
C LEU A 328 8.32 -12.34 -15.87
N LEU A 329 9.42 -12.46 -16.60
CA LEU A 329 9.77 -11.56 -17.70
C LEU A 329 8.73 -11.62 -18.83
N THR A 330 8.13 -12.79 -19.06
CA THR A 330 7.03 -12.97 -20.02
C THR A 330 5.78 -12.19 -19.58
N ALA A 331 5.37 -12.32 -18.32
CA ALA A 331 4.23 -11.57 -17.79
C ALA A 331 4.48 -10.05 -17.86
N LEU A 332 5.70 -9.60 -17.52
CA LEU A 332 6.10 -8.19 -17.62
C LEU A 332 6.12 -7.69 -19.07
N LEU A 333 6.58 -8.51 -20.01
CA LEU A 333 6.56 -8.19 -21.43
C LEU A 333 5.13 -8.02 -21.94
N MET A 334 4.25 -8.99 -21.67
CA MET A 334 2.85 -8.95 -22.09
C MET A 334 2.13 -7.72 -21.52
N HIS A 335 2.38 -7.41 -20.24
CA HIS A 335 1.85 -6.20 -19.62
C HIS A 335 2.36 -4.92 -20.30
N ARG A 336 3.66 -4.84 -20.63
CA ARG A 336 4.22 -3.67 -21.35
C ARG A 336 3.68 -3.53 -22.76
N VAL A 337 3.41 -4.64 -23.45
CA VAL A 337 2.76 -4.64 -24.76
C VAL A 337 1.34 -4.09 -24.63
N TYR A 338 0.55 -4.58 -23.69
CA TYR A 338 -0.79 -4.04 -23.42
C TYR A 338 -0.75 -2.54 -23.09
N GLN A 339 0.17 -2.09 -22.24
CA GLN A 339 0.31 -0.67 -21.90
C GLN A 339 0.74 0.21 -23.09
N SER A 340 1.57 -0.33 -24.00
CA SER A 340 2.12 0.45 -25.12
C SER A 340 1.19 0.50 -26.32
N PHE A 341 0.36 -0.54 -26.50
CA PHE A 341 -0.43 -0.75 -27.72
C PHE A 341 -1.93 -0.98 -27.47
N GLY A 342 -2.37 -1.08 -26.22
CA GLY A 342 -3.78 -1.37 -25.89
C GLY A 342 -4.25 -2.77 -26.32
N VAL A 343 -3.33 -3.66 -26.69
CA VAL A 343 -3.64 -5.01 -27.19
C VAL A 343 -3.29 -6.05 -26.12
N GLU A 344 -4.27 -6.84 -25.71
CA GLU A 344 -4.03 -8.06 -24.93
C GLU A 344 -3.58 -9.19 -25.85
N ILE A 345 -2.45 -9.81 -25.52
CA ILE A 345 -1.92 -10.97 -26.23
C ILE A 345 -2.19 -12.20 -25.37
N ASP A 346 -2.68 -13.27 -25.98
CA ASP A 346 -2.81 -14.55 -25.31
C ASP A 346 -1.42 -15.19 -25.08
N LEU A 347 -1.22 -15.77 -23.90
CA LEU A 347 0.05 -16.40 -23.54
C LEU A 347 0.38 -17.57 -24.48
N GLU A 348 -0.61 -18.35 -24.89
CA GLU A 348 -0.43 -19.45 -25.84
C GLU A 348 0.08 -18.93 -27.19
N ASP A 349 -0.50 -17.84 -27.70
CA ASP A 349 -0.09 -17.23 -28.97
C ASP A 349 1.31 -16.61 -28.92
N PHE A 350 1.70 -16.07 -27.77
CA PHE A 350 3.08 -15.62 -27.55
C PHE A 350 4.06 -16.80 -27.54
N LEU A 351 3.74 -17.88 -26.81
CA LEU A 351 4.63 -19.03 -26.63
C LEU A 351 4.84 -19.85 -27.91
N ARG A 352 3.93 -19.76 -28.89
CA ARG A 352 4.10 -20.40 -30.22
C ARG A 352 5.35 -19.93 -30.96
N SER A 353 5.68 -18.64 -30.84
CA SER A 353 6.91 -18.08 -31.41
C SER A 353 7.25 -16.79 -30.65
N PRO A 354 7.97 -16.86 -29.52
CA PRO A 354 8.19 -15.71 -28.65
C PRO A 354 9.29 -14.81 -29.22
N THR A 355 9.00 -14.17 -30.36
CA THR A 355 9.89 -13.29 -31.12
C THR A 355 9.24 -11.92 -31.30
N PRO A 356 10.03 -10.84 -31.46
CA PRO A 356 9.47 -9.53 -31.75
C PRO A 356 8.57 -9.49 -33.00
N ALA A 357 8.91 -10.26 -34.04
CA ALA A 357 8.13 -10.37 -35.27
C ALA A 357 6.76 -11.03 -35.07
N GLN A 358 6.64 -11.98 -34.15
CA GLN A 358 5.36 -12.60 -33.79
C GLN A 358 4.49 -11.61 -33.00
N VAL A 359 5.05 -10.98 -31.97
CA VAL A 359 4.33 -10.00 -31.14
C VAL A 359 3.81 -8.84 -31.99
N ALA A 360 4.64 -8.31 -32.89
CA ALA A 360 4.22 -7.29 -33.85
C ALA A 360 3.07 -7.77 -34.75
N GLY A 361 3.11 -9.03 -35.20
CA GLY A 361 2.03 -9.65 -35.98
C GLY A 361 0.72 -9.76 -35.21
N LEU A 362 0.76 -10.15 -33.94
CA LEU A 362 -0.42 -10.25 -33.07
C LEU A 362 -1.05 -8.88 -32.81
N ILE A 363 -0.23 -7.85 -32.56
CA ILE A 363 -0.69 -6.45 -32.41
C ILE A 363 -1.36 -5.96 -33.69
N GLN A 364 -0.75 -6.23 -34.84
CA GLN A 364 -1.29 -5.80 -36.13
C GLN A 364 -2.61 -6.51 -36.46
N ALA A 365 -2.71 -7.81 -36.18
CA ALA A 365 -3.94 -8.59 -36.36
C ALA A 365 -5.09 -8.07 -35.50
N ALA A 366 -4.81 -7.72 -34.23
CA ALA A 366 -5.78 -7.11 -33.32
C ALA A 366 -6.25 -5.72 -33.78
N ALA A 367 -5.38 -4.90 -34.38
CA ALA A 367 -5.75 -3.59 -34.92
C ALA A 367 -6.68 -3.66 -36.14
N THR A 368 -6.67 -4.79 -36.88
CA THR A 368 -7.54 -5.06 -38.03
C THR A 368 -8.89 -5.67 -37.66
N HIS A 369 -9.03 -6.28 -36.48
CA HIS A 369 -10.26 -6.93 -36.01
C HIS A 369 -10.90 -6.12 -34.89
N GLU A 370 -11.80 -5.20 -35.23
CA GLU A 370 -12.77 -4.69 -34.27
C GLU A 370 -13.91 -5.72 -34.13
N PRO A 371 -14.39 -6.04 -32.90
CA PRO A 371 -15.62 -6.80 -32.75
C PRO A 371 -16.77 -6.02 -33.39
N LEU A 372 -17.58 -6.72 -34.19
CA LEU A 372 -18.86 -6.20 -34.69
C LEU A 372 -19.58 -5.49 -33.55
N ALA A 373 -19.89 -4.22 -33.75
CA ALA A 373 -20.81 -3.46 -32.92
C ALA A 373 -22.13 -4.23 -32.82
N ILE A 374 -22.34 -4.95 -31.72
CA ILE A 374 -23.66 -5.44 -31.35
C ILE A 374 -24.38 -4.24 -30.75
N GLY A 375 -25.36 -3.75 -31.50
CA GLY A 375 -26.02 -2.48 -31.30
C GLY A 375 -26.76 -2.33 -29.97
N ALA A 376 -26.95 -1.06 -29.62
CA ALA A 376 -28.04 -0.58 -28.78
C ALA A 376 -29.39 -1.14 -29.28
N PRO A 377 -30.40 -1.38 -28.42
CA PRO A 377 -30.78 -0.54 -27.27
C PRO A 377 -30.56 -1.12 -25.88
#